data_AF-A0A3P7IK80-F1
#
_entry.id   AF-A0A3P7IK80-F1
#
_cell.length_a   1.000
_cell.length_b   1.000
_cell.length_c   1.000
_cell.angle_alpha   90.00
_cell.angle_beta   90.00
_cell.angle_gamma   90.00
#
_symmetry.space_group_name_H-M   'P 1'
#
loop_
_entity.id
_entity.type
_entity.pdbx_description
1 polymer ?
#
loop_
_entity_poly.entity_id
_entity_poly.type
_entity_poly.pdbx_seq_one_letter_code
_entity_poly.pdbx_strand_id
1 'polypeptide(L)'
;MQDPRFENESIAGPAIPYSRDYKRKVEYLHSKLPRAGSNGKCDMIVHRETLFEDSYRHIMEKTPAELRHKLWIEFFGETGLDYGGVTREWFFLLSHEIFNPYYGLFEYSATDNYTLQINPHSAACNPEHLSYFYFIGKVMGMAIYHGKLLDAFFIRPFYKMMLGKKITLFDMESVDNAYYNSLIYIKDNDPEDLDLTFAVDDCVFGEAGAIYDLTHTTELIENGREVRVTESNKEEYIEAVVNWRFVKRVEKQMEQILRGLHEVVPSNLLRIFDANEMELLMCGLQKIDVKDWKAHTVYKGGYGPSSQVIHNFWKCILSFDNEMRARVLQFVSGTSRVPMNGFRELYGKLFEIVLSLQLNYASQHQNTL
;
A
#
# COMPACT_ATOMS: atom_id res chain seq x y z
N MET A 1 11.52 13.90 1.98
CA MET A 1 12.43 13.18 2.89
C MET A 1 12.71 11.86 2.16
N GLN A 2 13.97 11.52 1.92
CA GLN A 2 14.38 10.39 1.06
C GLN A 2 13.86 9.06 1.64
N ASP A 3 13.27 8.17 0.82
CA ASP A 3 12.79 6.85 1.27
C ASP A 3 14.00 6.00 1.72
N PRO A 4 14.10 5.65 3.02
CA PRO A 4 15.28 5.01 3.59
C PRO A 4 15.53 3.58 3.05
N ARG A 5 14.55 2.98 2.36
CA ARG A 5 14.67 1.64 1.76
C ARG A 5 15.50 1.63 0.48
N PHE A 6 15.73 2.79 -0.14
CA PHE A 6 16.70 2.88 -1.25
C PHE A 6 18.13 2.69 -0.76
N GLU A 7 18.37 2.82 0.54
CA GLU A 7 19.68 2.70 1.18
C GLU A 7 19.79 1.48 2.11
N ASN A 8 18.67 0.97 2.64
CA ASN A 8 18.66 -0.14 3.61
C ASN A 8 17.88 -1.38 3.14
N GLU A 9 18.60 -2.41 2.68
CA GLU A 9 18.05 -3.68 2.16
C GLU A 9 17.30 -4.51 3.22
N SER A 10 17.56 -4.31 4.51
CA SER A 10 16.85 -5.02 5.59
C SER A 10 15.40 -4.54 5.74
N ILE A 11 15.12 -3.29 5.39
CA ILE A 11 13.79 -2.65 5.46
C ILE A 11 13.01 -2.88 4.16
N ALA A 12 13.70 -2.82 3.00
CA ALA A 12 13.10 -3.07 1.70
C ALA A 12 12.69 -4.54 1.48
N GLY A 13 13.27 -5.45 2.25
CA GLY A 13 13.30 -6.87 1.91
C GLY A 13 14.21 -7.14 0.70
N PRO A 14 14.58 -8.40 0.44
CA PRO A 14 15.40 -8.74 -0.71
C PRO A 14 14.67 -8.35 -2.00
N ALA A 15 15.41 -7.75 -2.96
CA ALA A 15 14.88 -7.41 -4.27
C ALA A 15 14.21 -8.64 -4.89
N ILE A 16 12.89 -8.59 -5.06
CA ILE A 16 12.11 -9.75 -5.51
C ILE A 16 12.48 -10.00 -6.99
N PRO A 17 13.18 -11.10 -7.30
CA PRO A 17 13.57 -11.38 -8.67
C PRO A 17 12.33 -11.66 -9.52
N TYR A 18 12.43 -11.40 -10.82
CA TYR A 18 11.38 -11.73 -11.77
C TYR A 18 10.97 -13.20 -11.62
N SER A 19 9.75 -13.43 -11.12
CA SER A 19 9.18 -14.76 -10.95
C SER A 19 8.21 -15.05 -12.09
N ARG A 20 8.58 -16.01 -12.95
CA ARG A 20 7.65 -16.58 -13.95
C ARG A 20 6.37 -17.13 -13.30
N ASP A 21 6.46 -17.55 -12.04
CA ASP A 21 5.34 -18.04 -11.26
C ASP A 21 4.38 -16.90 -10.89
N TYR A 22 4.91 -15.76 -10.41
CA TYR A 22 4.10 -14.57 -10.11
C TYR A 22 3.30 -14.09 -11.32
N LYS A 23 3.94 -13.98 -12.49
CA LYS A 23 3.25 -13.56 -13.72
C LYS A 23 2.07 -14.48 -14.05
N ARG A 24 2.26 -15.79 -13.91
CA ARG A 24 1.18 -16.78 -14.13
C ARG A 24 0.06 -16.62 -13.10
N LYS A 25 0.38 -16.33 -11.84
CA LYS A 25 -0.63 -16.06 -10.80
C LYS A 25 -1.45 -14.81 -11.12
N VAL A 26 -0.82 -13.73 -11.60
CA VAL A 26 -1.50 -12.49 -12.01
C VAL A 26 -2.39 -12.73 -13.23
N GLU A 27 -1.88 -13.42 -14.25
CA GLU A 27 -2.69 -13.82 -15.43
C GLU A 27 -3.87 -14.69 -15.02
N TYR A 28 -3.66 -15.64 -14.11
CA TYR A 28 -4.71 -16.49 -13.55
C TYR A 28 -5.76 -15.66 -12.80
N LEU A 29 -5.33 -14.76 -11.91
CA LEU A 29 -6.21 -13.83 -11.19
C LEU A 29 -7.11 -13.07 -12.17
N HIS A 30 -6.54 -12.33 -13.13
CA HIS A 30 -7.31 -11.55 -14.09
C HIS A 30 -8.23 -12.40 -14.96
N SER A 31 -7.83 -13.62 -15.31
CA SER A 31 -8.67 -14.55 -16.09
C SER A 31 -9.89 -15.06 -15.31
N LYS A 32 -9.81 -15.08 -13.97
CA LYS A 32 -10.84 -15.60 -13.05
C LYS A 32 -11.61 -14.51 -12.33
N LEU A 33 -11.22 -13.24 -12.44
CA LEU A 33 -11.96 -12.13 -11.87
C LEU A 33 -13.39 -12.11 -12.42
N PRO A 34 -14.41 -11.87 -11.57
CA PRO A 34 -15.79 -11.75 -12.01
C PRO A 34 -15.91 -10.66 -13.08
N ARG A 35 -16.45 -11.00 -14.25
CA ARG A 35 -16.70 -9.99 -15.28
C ARG A 35 -17.82 -9.08 -14.84
N ALA A 36 -17.70 -7.79 -15.14
CA ALA A 36 -18.81 -6.88 -15.00
C ALA A 36 -19.94 -7.33 -15.96
N GLY A 37 -21.13 -7.59 -15.42
CA GLY A 37 -22.24 -8.21 -16.17
C GLY A 37 -22.80 -7.33 -17.30
N SER A 38 -22.39 -6.07 -17.39
CA SER A 38 -22.77 -5.12 -18.43
C SER A 38 -21.59 -4.20 -18.80
N ASN A 39 -21.66 -3.54 -19.97
CA ASN A 39 -20.74 -2.44 -20.34
C ASN A 39 -21.08 -1.14 -19.57
N GLY A 40 -21.42 -1.25 -18.29
CA GLY A 40 -21.69 -0.12 -17.42
C GLY A 40 -20.43 0.72 -17.21
N LYS A 41 -20.65 1.98 -16.84
CA LYS A 41 -19.62 2.88 -16.35
C LYS A 41 -19.84 3.12 -14.87
N CYS A 42 -18.76 3.27 -14.12
CA CYS A 42 -18.79 3.69 -12.72
C CYS A 42 -18.34 5.15 -12.67
N ASP A 43 -19.30 6.05 -12.80
CA ASP A 43 -19.04 7.49 -12.78
C ASP A 43 -18.85 8.00 -11.33
N MET A 44 -17.79 8.78 -11.13
CA MET A 44 -17.44 9.42 -9.87
C MET A 44 -16.87 10.82 -10.15
N ILE A 45 -17.54 11.84 -9.65
CA ILE A 45 -17.08 13.23 -9.73
C ILE A 45 -16.56 13.61 -8.34
N VAL A 46 -15.30 14.02 -8.27
CA VAL A 46 -14.59 14.29 -7.01
C VAL A 46 -13.90 15.66 -7.05
N HIS A 47 -13.83 16.34 -5.91
CA HIS A 47 -13.02 17.55 -5.77
C HIS A 47 -11.63 17.19 -5.24
N ARG A 48 -10.60 17.93 -5.64
CA ARG A 48 -9.23 17.72 -5.11
C ARG A 48 -9.13 18.03 -3.62
N GLU A 49 -9.86 19.04 -3.15
CA GLU A 49 -9.82 19.50 -1.75
C GLU A 49 -10.55 18.56 -0.78
N THR A 50 -11.57 17.83 -1.25
CA THR A 50 -12.38 16.89 -0.47
C THR A 50 -12.35 15.49 -1.07
N LEU A 51 -11.19 15.11 -1.60
CA LEU A 51 -11.01 13.90 -2.39
C LEU A 51 -11.42 12.65 -1.62
N PHE A 52 -11.03 12.57 -0.34
CA PHE A 52 -11.29 11.43 0.51
C PHE A 52 -12.78 11.29 0.82
N GLU A 53 -13.44 12.37 1.25
CA GLU A 53 -14.86 12.38 1.62
C GLU A 53 -15.77 12.14 0.40
N ASP A 54 -15.45 12.74 -0.75
CA ASP A 54 -16.20 12.51 -1.98
C ASP A 54 -16.04 11.06 -2.45
N SER A 55 -14.82 10.53 -2.45
CA SER A 55 -14.55 9.14 -2.83
C SER A 55 -15.24 8.15 -1.89
N TYR A 56 -15.23 8.43 -0.58
CA TYR A 56 -15.93 7.65 0.43
C TYR A 56 -17.43 7.57 0.14
N ARG A 57 -18.10 8.71 -0.05
CA ARG A 57 -19.54 8.75 -0.37
C ARG A 57 -19.87 7.93 -1.62
N HIS A 58 -19.15 8.18 -2.71
CA HIS A 58 -19.39 7.48 -3.98
C HIS A 58 -19.16 5.96 -3.90
N ILE A 59 -18.10 5.51 -3.23
CA ILE A 59 -17.76 4.08 -3.18
C ILE A 59 -18.69 3.32 -2.22
N MET A 60 -19.11 3.98 -1.14
CA MET A 60 -19.99 3.37 -0.15
C MET A 60 -21.43 3.20 -0.66
N GLU A 61 -21.89 4.10 -1.53
CA GLU A 61 -23.21 4.00 -2.19
C GLU A 61 -23.26 2.93 -3.29
N LYS A 62 -22.12 2.62 -3.91
CA LYS A 62 -22.05 1.69 -5.05
C LYS A 62 -22.00 0.23 -4.62
N THR A 63 -22.70 -0.59 -5.37
CA THR A 63 -22.67 -2.05 -5.24
C THR A 63 -21.34 -2.63 -5.74
N PRO A 64 -20.92 -3.81 -5.27
CA PRO A 64 -19.69 -4.44 -5.73
C PRO A 64 -19.66 -4.72 -7.24
N ALA A 65 -20.83 -4.93 -7.86
CA ALA A 65 -20.92 -5.09 -9.31
C ALA A 65 -20.63 -3.79 -10.07
N GLU A 66 -21.07 -2.65 -9.52
CA GLU A 66 -20.79 -1.34 -10.10
C GLU A 66 -19.33 -0.94 -9.98
N LEU A 67 -18.69 -1.25 -8.84
CA LEU A 67 -17.25 -1.00 -8.64
C LEU A 67 -16.36 -1.80 -9.60
N ARG A 68 -16.87 -2.90 -10.19
CA ARG A 68 -16.21 -3.69 -11.23
C ARG A 68 -16.41 -3.14 -12.64
N HIS A 69 -17.34 -2.21 -12.86
CA HIS A 69 -17.47 -1.54 -14.14
C HIS A 69 -16.25 -0.65 -14.42
N LYS A 70 -16.09 -0.24 -15.69
CA LYS A 70 -15.02 0.69 -16.06
C LYS A 70 -15.17 1.99 -15.26
N LEU A 71 -14.15 2.33 -14.48
CA LEU A 71 -14.13 3.54 -13.68
C LEU A 71 -14.06 4.77 -14.59
N TRP A 72 -14.94 5.73 -14.32
CA TRP A 72 -14.97 7.03 -14.98
C TRP A 72 -14.84 8.09 -13.89
N ILE A 73 -13.60 8.53 -13.69
CA ILE A 73 -13.27 9.52 -12.67
C ILE A 73 -13.15 10.89 -13.34
N GLU A 74 -13.78 11.90 -12.75
CA GLU A 74 -13.73 13.29 -13.18
C GLU A 74 -13.40 14.19 -11.98
N PHE A 75 -12.36 15.01 -12.12
CA PHE A 75 -12.09 16.08 -11.15
C PHE A 75 -12.99 17.27 -11.48
N PHE A 76 -13.76 17.73 -10.51
CA PHE A 76 -14.72 18.80 -10.72
C PHE A 76 -14.03 20.06 -11.27
N GLY A 77 -14.54 20.57 -12.40
CA GLY A 77 -13.99 21.77 -13.05
C GLY A 77 -12.76 21.52 -13.96
N GLU A 78 -12.31 20.27 -14.10
CA GLU A 78 -11.17 19.90 -14.94
C GLU A 78 -11.58 19.08 -16.16
N THR A 79 -11.07 19.43 -17.34
CA THR A 79 -11.33 18.66 -18.57
C THR A 79 -10.31 17.54 -18.70
N GLY A 80 -10.69 16.31 -18.31
CA GLY A 80 -9.85 15.13 -18.47
C GLY A 80 -9.64 14.75 -19.94
N LEU A 81 -8.43 14.97 -20.47
CA LEU A 81 -8.04 14.59 -21.83
C LEU A 81 -7.71 13.09 -21.97
N ASP A 82 -7.22 12.46 -20.90
CA ASP A 82 -6.92 11.02 -20.83
C ASP A 82 -7.55 10.37 -19.59
N TYR A 83 -8.69 9.71 -19.80
CA TYR A 83 -9.43 9.00 -18.75
C TYR A 83 -8.59 7.93 -18.03
N GLY A 84 -7.61 7.32 -18.70
CA GLY A 84 -6.74 6.31 -18.09
C GLY A 84 -5.69 6.90 -17.14
N GLY A 85 -5.29 8.16 -17.39
CA GLY A 85 -4.41 8.95 -16.53
C GLY A 85 -5.16 9.45 -15.28
N VAL A 86 -6.35 10.00 -15.46
CA VAL A 86 -7.17 10.54 -14.35
C VAL A 86 -7.50 9.45 -13.32
N THR A 87 -7.86 8.23 -13.74
CA THR A 87 -8.08 7.13 -12.79
C THR A 87 -6.82 6.76 -12.00
N ARG A 88 -5.64 6.78 -12.65
CA ARG A 88 -4.36 6.46 -11.97
C ARG A 88 -4.01 7.54 -10.95
N GLU A 89 -4.14 8.80 -11.34
CA GLU A 89 -3.94 9.94 -10.46
C GLU A 89 -4.90 9.89 -9.28
N TRP A 90 -6.17 9.57 -9.49
CA TRP A 90 -7.16 9.42 -8.41
C TRP A 90 -6.76 8.35 -7.41
N PHE A 91 -6.34 7.15 -7.84
CA PHE A 91 -5.84 6.11 -6.92
C PHE A 91 -4.60 6.57 -6.16
N PHE A 92 -3.68 7.26 -6.83
CA PHE A 92 -2.47 7.81 -6.22
C PHE A 92 -2.79 8.85 -5.14
N LEU A 93 -3.65 9.83 -5.44
CA LEU A 93 -4.01 10.88 -4.50
C LEU A 93 -4.84 10.31 -3.34
N LEU A 94 -5.79 9.42 -3.64
CA LEU A 94 -6.62 8.79 -2.62
C LEU A 94 -5.78 7.93 -1.67
N SER A 95 -4.76 7.22 -2.18
CA SER A 95 -3.88 6.45 -1.29
C SER A 95 -3.15 7.37 -0.31
N HIS A 96 -2.70 8.55 -0.72
CA HIS A 96 -2.07 9.52 0.20
C HIS A 96 -3.05 10.02 1.27
N GLU A 97 -4.29 10.33 0.91
CA GLU A 97 -5.30 10.78 1.88
C GLU A 97 -5.69 9.67 2.86
N ILE A 98 -5.80 8.41 2.42
CA ILE A 98 -6.08 7.26 3.30
C ILE A 98 -5.04 7.13 4.42
N PHE A 99 -3.78 7.44 4.14
CA PHE A 99 -2.68 7.33 5.10
C PHE A 99 -2.39 8.65 5.82
N ASN A 100 -3.25 9.65 5.69
CA ASN A 100 -3.11 10.90 6.38
C ASN A 100 -3.30 10.69 7.90
N PRO A 101 -2.31 11.04 8.74
CA PRO A 101 -2.38 10.84 10.19
C PRO A 101 -3.58 11.54 10.85
N TYR A 102 -4.13 12.59 10.23
CA TYR A 102 -5.31 13.29 10.73
C TYR A 102 -6.55 12.40 10.89
N TYR A 103 -6.72 11.35 10.07
CA TYR A 103 -7.85 10.44 10.21
C TYR A 103 -7.66 9.39 11.33
N GLY A 104 -6.44 9.25 11.87
CA GLY A 104 -6.13 8.33 12.97
C GLY A 104 -6.28 6.84 12.62
N LEU A 105 -6.33 6.47 11.34
CA LEU A 105 -6.56 5.10 10.87
C LEU A 105 -5.28 4.25 10.85
N PHE A 106 -4.17 4.84 10.44
CA PHE A 106 -2.87 4.19 10.36
C PHE A 106 -1.82 4.96 11.16
N GLU A 107 -0.81 4.25 11.61
CA GLU A 107 0.37 4.78 12.28
C GLU A 107 1.64 4.26 11.60
N TYR A 108 2.75 4.98 11.76
CA TYR A 108 4.04 4.53 11.28
C TYR A 108 4.63 3.49 12.22
N SER A 109 5.38 2.55 11.66
CA SER A 109 6.15 1.56 12.40
C SER A 109 7.27 2.22 13.21
N ALA A 110 7.66 1.59 14.33
CA ALA A 110 8.66 2.13 15.25
C ALA A 110 10.09 2.08 14.68
N THR A 111 10.37 1.12 13.79
CA THR A 111 11.72 0.88 13.26
C THR A 111 12.05 1.77 12.08
N ASP A 112 11.07 2.04 11.21
CA ASP A 112 11.21 2.89 10.06
C ASP A 112 9.97 3.80 9.96
N ASN A 113 10.16 5.12 10.03
CA ASN A 113 9.08 6.13 9.93
C ASN A 113 8.45 6.18 8.52
N TYR A 114 8.22 5.01 7.91
CA TYR A 114 7.94 4.83 6.50
C TYR A 114 6.93 3.71 6.26
N THR A 115 7.02 2.57 6.95
CA THR A 115 5.98 1.53 6.85
C THR A 115 4.80 1.85 7.76
N LEU A 116 3.60 1.49 7.30
CA LEU A 116 2.32 1.76 7.93
C LEU A 116 1.74 0.48 8.54
N GLN A 117 1.12 0.63 9.69
CA GLN A 117 0.29 -0.38 10.33
C GLN A 117 -1.04 0.24 10.74
N ILE A 118 -2.06 -0.61 10.90
CA ILE A 118 -3.36 -0.16 11.41
C ILE A 118 -3.13 0.38 12.82
N ASN A 119 -3.64 1.58 13.11
CA ASN A 119 -3.63 2.13 14.46
C ASN A 119 -4.58 1.31 15.36
N PRO A 120 -4.07 0.61 16.39
CA PRO A 120 -4.91 -0.14 17.33
C PRO A 120 -5.95 0.75 18.03
N HIS A 121 -5.60 2.02 18.24
CA HIS A 121 -6.42 3.01 18.93
C HIS A 121 -7.28 3.85 17.98
N SER A 122 -7.46 3.41 16.72
CA SER A 122 -8.27 4.13 15.72
C SER A 122 -9.68 4.47 16.21
N ALA A 123 -10.26 3.66 17.10
CA ALA A 123 -11.58 3.90 17.69
C ALA A 123 -11.63 5.13 18.61
N ALA A 124 -10.53 5.44 19.30
CA ALA A 124 -10.42 6.61 20.17
C ALA A 124 -10.28 7.90 19.35
N CYS A 125 -9.65 7.82 18.18
CA CYS A 125 -9.48 8.96 17.28
C CYS A 125 -10.72 9.22 16.41
N ASN A 126 -11.40 8.16 15.95
CA ASN A 126 -12.49 8.27 14.99
C ASN A 126 -13.61 7.25 15.31
N PRO A 127 -14.81 7.70 15.72
CA PRO A 127 -15.94 6.81 15.99
C PRO A 127 -16.37 5.95 14.80
N GLU A 128 -16.22 6.47 13.58
CA GLU A 128 -16.61 5.80 12.33
C GLU A 128 -15.45 5.01 11.68
N HIS A 129 -14.36 4.76 12.42
CA HIS A 129 -13.14 4.14 11.88
C HIS A 129 -13.40 2.81 11.15
N LEU A 130 -14.32 1.97 11.66
CA LEU A 130 -14.66 0.68 11.03
C LEU A 130 -15.25 0.87 9.62
N SER A 131 -16.09 1.89 9.43
CA SER A 131 -16.67 2.19 8.13
C SER A 131 -15.59 2.67 7.15
N TYR A 132 -14.63 3.48 7.63
CA TYR A 132 -13.47 3.87 6.84
C TYR A 132 -12.58 2.68 6.45
N PHE A 133 -12.33 1.73 7.37
CA PHE A 133 -11.58 0.52 7.04
C PHE A 133 -12.28 -0.35 5.99
N TYR A 134 -13.61 -0.43 6.05
CA TYR A 134 -14.40 -1.12 5.03
C TYR A 134 -14.30 -0.43 3.66
N PHE A 135 -14.39 0.90 3.63
CA PHE A 135 -14.12 1.71 2.44
C PHE A 135 -12.71 1.48 1.88
N ILE A 136 -11.68 1.51 2.72
CA ILE A 136 -10.29 1.25 2.33
C ILE A 136 -10.15 -0.15 1.72
N GLY A 137 -10.81 -1.15 2.34
CA GLY A 137 -10.91 -2.50 1.78
C GLY A 137 -11.47 -2.52 0.37
N LYS A 138 -12.57 -1.79 0.12
CA LYS A 138 -13.14 -1.64 -1.23
C LYS A 138 -12.16 -0.98 -2.20
N VAL A 139 -11.47 0.09 -1.79
CA VAL A 139 -10.46 0.77 -2.63
C VAL A 139 -9.31 -0.19 -2.99
N MET A 140 -8.82 -0.97 -2.04
CA MET A 140 -7.80 -2.01 -2.29
C MET A 140 -8.30 -3.07 -3.29
N GLY A 141 -9.54 -3.52 -3.13
CA GLY A 141 -10.16 -4.45 -4.08
C GLY A 141 -10.33 -3.86 -5.47
N MET A 142 -10.73 -2.59 -5.58
CA MET A 142 -10.82 -1.88 -6.85
C MET A 142 -9.43 -1.73 -7.50
N ALA A 143 -8.40 -1.40 -6.73
CA ALA A 143 -7.04 -1.26 -7.24
C ALA A 143 -6.56 -2.57 -7.87
N ILE A 144 -6.72 -3.69 -7.16
CA ILE A 144 -6.37 -5.03 -7.67
C ILE A 144 -7.21 -5.41 -8.90
N TYR A 145 -8.52 -5.18 -8.85
CA TYR A 145 -9.43 -5.55 -9.94
C TYR A 145 -9.09 -4.80 -11.25
N HIS A 146 -8.83 -3.49 -11.14
CA HIS A 146 -8.56 -2.61 -12.29
C HIS A 146 -7.08 -2.54 -12.67
N GLY A 147 -6.20 -3.27 -11.99
CA GLY A 147 -4.75 -3.25 -12.22
C GLY A 147 -4.15 -1.86 -11.96
N LYS A 148 -4.58 -1.19 -10.90
CA LYS A 148 -4.08 0.11 -10.44
C LYS A 148 -3.25 -0.08 -9.18
N LEU A 149 -2.24 0.76 -9.02
CA LEU A 149 -1.31 0.70 -7.90
C LEU A 149 -1.71 1.73 -6.85
N LEU A 150 -1.56 1.36 -5.58
CA LEU A 150 -1.67 2.25 -4.44
C LEU A 150 -0.27 2.70 -4.01
N ASP A 151 -0.09 3.98 -3.69
CA ASP A 151 1.15 4.43 -3.06
C ASP A 151 1.02 4.27 -1.53
N ALA A 152 1.23 3.02 -1.09
CA ALA A 152 1.09 2.56 0.28
C ALA A 152 2.24 1.61 0.63
N PHE A 153 2.75 1.68 1.86
CA PHE A 153 3.75 0.73 2.36
C PHE A 153 3.26 0.15 3.66
N PHE A 154 2.70 -1.07 3.62
CA PHE A 154 2.29 -1.73 4.84
C PHE A 154 3.40 -2.63 5.37
N ILE A 155 3.42 -2.83 6.68
CA ILE A 155 4.25 -3.85 7.30
C ILE A 155 3.92 -5.24 6.73
N ARG A 156 4.90 -6.13 6.64
CA ARG A 156 4.71 -7.49 6.12
C ARG A 156 3.59 -8.30 6.82
N PRO A 157 3.40 -8.21 8.16
CA PRO A 157 2.26 -8.78 8.85
C PRO A 157 0.89 -8.40 8.25
N PHE A 158 0.73 -7.18 7.76
CA PHE A 158 -0.52 -6.71 7.15
C PHE A 158 -0.92 -7.59 5.94
N TYR A 159 0.01 -7.82 5.02
CA TYR A 159 -0.22 -8.69 3.86
C TYR A 159 -0.43 -10.15 4.27
N LYS A 160 0.26 -10.63 5.31
CA LYS A 160 0.03 -11.98 5.86
C LYS A 160 -1.38 -12.13 6.42
N MET A 161 -1.89 -11.13 7.14
CA MET A 161 -3.27 -11.09 7.64
C MET A 161 -4.28 -11.12 6.49
N MET A 162 -4.06 -10.33 5.43
CA MET A 162 -4.93 -10.34 4.24
C MET A 162 -5.04 -11.72 3.58
N LEU A 163 -3.94 -12.48 3.60
CA LEU A 163 -3.86 -13.82 3.00
C LEU A 163 -4.26 -14.95 3.97
N GLY A 164 -4.48 -14.64 5.25
CA GLY A 164 -4.71 -15.63 6.31
C GLY A 164 -3.49 -16.52 6.59
N LYS A 165 -2.27 -15.99 6.43
CA LYS A 165 -1.01 -16.71 6.70
C LYS A 165 -0.54 -16.46 8.14
N LYS A 166 0.10 -17.47 8.75
CA LYS A 166 0.69 -17.35 10.09
C LYS A 166 1.77 -16.26 10.12
N ILE A 167 1.68 -15.38 11.11
CA ILE A 167 2.69 -14.37 11.41
C ILE A 167 3.69 -15.02 12.37
N THR A 168 4.97 -14.74 12.16
CA THR A 168 6.09 -15.37 12.87
C THR A 168 6.90 -14.34 13.62
N LEU A 169 7.71 -14.77 14.59
CA LEU A 169 8.61 -13.89 15.33
C LEU A 169 9.53 -13.07 14.41
N PHE A 170 10.01 -13.64 13.30
CA PHE A 170 10.86 -12.93 12.33
C PHE A 170 10.16 -11.74 11.65
N ASP A 171 8.83 -11.72 11.61
CA ASP A 171 8.12 -10.56 11.08
C ASP A 171 8.13 -9.38 12.05
N MET A 172 8.45 -9.61 13.34
CA MET A 172 8.64 -8.56 14.34
C MET A 172 9.90 -7.75 14.08
N GLU A 173 10.97 -8.37 13.59
CA GLU A 173 12.28 -7.72 13.37
C GLU A 173 12.17 -6.47 12.49
N SER A 174 11.35 -6.55 11.43
CA SER A 174 11.13 -5.45 10.50
C SER A 174 10.17 -4.36 11.02
N VAL A 175 9.46 -4.61 12.12
CA VAL A 175 8.44 -3.68 12.65
C VAL A 175 8.94 -3.03 13.95
N ASP A 176 9.41 -3.84 14.89
CA ASP A 176 9.92 -3.40 16.18
C ASP A 176 11.15 -4.25 16.54
N ASN A 177 12.32 -3.75 16.15
CA ASN A 177 13.59 -4.45 16.40
C ASN A 177 13.87 -4.61 17.91
N ALA A 178 13.51 -3.61 18.72
CA ALA A 178 13.71 -3.68 20.17
C ALA A 178 12.86 -4.79 20.79
N TYR A 179 11.58 -4.87 20.42
CA TYR A 179 10.68 -5.91 20.90
C TYR A 179 11.05 -7.29 20.37
N TYR A 180 11.50 -7.39 19.12
CA TYR A 180 12.07 -8.61 18.54
C TYR A 180 13.26 -9.12 19.37
N ASN A 181 14.22 -8.25 19.70
CA ASN A 181 15.40 -8.65 20.49
C ASN A 181 15.01 -9.16 21.89
N SER A 182 14.01 -8.55 22.53
CA SER A 182 13.48 -9.04 23.82
C SER A 182 12.86 -10.43 23.72
N LEU A 183 12.08 -10.69 22.66
CA LEU A 183 11.48 -12.01 22.43
C LEU A 183 12.53 -13.07 22.03
N ILE A 184 13.57 -12.68 21.29
CA ILE A 184 14.71 -13.56 21.01
C ILE A 184 15.48 -13.88 22.29
N TYR A 185 15.67 -12.91 23.19
CA TYR A 185 16.29 -13.17 24.49
C TYR A 185 15.49 -14.20 25.29
N ILE A 186 14.17 -14.05 25.37
CA ILE A 186 13.27 -15.03 26.02
C ILE A 186 13.36 -16.40 25.34
N LYS A 187 13.51 -16.44 24.01
CA LYS A 187 13.64 -17.69 23.27
C LYS A 187 14.95 -18.42 23.58
N ASP A 188 16.05 -17.69 23.70
CA ASP A 188 17.40 -18.26 23.80
C ASP A 188 17.87 -18.46 25.24
N ASN A 189 17.17 -17.89 26.23
CA ASN A 189 17.48 -17.99 27.66
C ASN A 189 16.29 -18.55 28.44
N ASP A 190 16.51 -18.90 29.71
CA ASP A 190 15.46 -19.30 30.64
C ASP A 190 14.73 -18.05 31.16
N PRO A 191 13.41 -17.90 30.92
CA PRO A 191 12.66 -16.73 31.34
C PRO A 191 12.16 -16.78 32.80
N GLU A 192 12.45 -17.83 33.58
CA GLU A 192 11.96 -17.97 34.96
C GLU A 192 12.32 -16.77 35.85
N ASP A 193 13.52 -16.20 35.66
CA ASP A 193 13.99 -15.02 36.40
C ASP A 193 13.34 -13.70 35.97
N LEU A 194 12.61 -13.68 34.86
CA LEU A 194 11.96 -12.49 34.32
C LEU A 194 10.57 -12.23 34.92
N ASP A 195 10.05 -13.16 35.72
CA ASP A 195 8.71 -13.13 36.36
C ASP A 195 7.59 -12.76 35.39
N LEU A 196 7.68 -13.26 34.16
CA LEU A 196 6.69 -13.03 33.11
C LEU A 196 5.46 -13.92 33.33
N THR A 197 4.30 -13.39 32.96
CA THR A 197 3.04 -14.13 32.87
C THR A 197 2.49 -14.05 31.46
N PHE A 198 1.49 -14.85 31.12
CA PHE A 198 0.79 -14.76 29.82
C PHE A 198 -0.18 -13.55 29.78
N ALA A 199 0.33 -12.38 30.16
CA ALA A 199 -0.36 -11.11 30.08
C ALA A 199 0.61 -10.01 29.64
N VAL A 200 0.08 -8.99 28.98
CA VAL A 200 0.85 -7.83 28.49
C VAL A 200 0.15 -6.54 28.87
N ASP A 201 0.93 -5.55 29.26
CA ASP A 201 0.41 -4.21 29.55
C ASP A 201 0.41 -3.38 28.25
N ASP A 202 -0.77 -2.92 27.85
CA ASP A 202 -0.93 -1.98 26.72
C ASP A 202 -1.26 -0.59 27.29
N CYS A 203 -0.50 0.42 26.88
CA CYS A 203 -0.79 1.80 27.24
C CYS A 203 -1.91 2.31 26.33
N VAL A 204 -3.14 2.36 26.83
CA VAL A 204 -4.26 2.89 26.06
C VAL A 204 -4.29 4.40 26.25
N PHE A 205 -4.13 5.16 25.15
CA PHE A 205 -4.37 6.60 25.16
C PHE A 205 -5.80 6.84 25.64
N GLY A 206 -5.93 7.58 26.75
CA GLY A 206 -7.15 7.70 27.52
C GLY A 206 -8.38 7.97 26.67
N GLU A 207 -9.47 7.27 26.98
CA GLU A 207 -10.81 7.72 26.63
C GLU A 207 -10.90 9.23 26.91
N ALA A 208 -11.41 9.99 25.95
CA ALA A 208 -11.42 11.44 25.95
C ALA A 208 -11.81 12.02 27.32
N GLY A 209 -10.80 12.41 28.13
CA GLY A 209 -10.99 12.92 29.49
C GLY A 209 -10.02 12.43 30.57
N ALA A 210 -9.26 11.35 30.35
CA ALA A 210 -8.28 10.88 31.36
C ALA A 210 -6.93 11.63 31.28
N ILE A 211 -6.47 12.15 32.43
CA ILE A 211 -5.21 12.92 32.60
C ILE A 211 -4.00 12.01 32.85
N TYR A 212 -4.18 10.68 32.87
CA TYR A 212 -3.14 9.70 33.18
C TYR A 212 -3.12 8.55 32.16
N ASP A 213 -1.92 8.01 31.89
CA ASP A 213 -1.73 6.79 31.10
C ASP A 213 -2.44 5.63 31.80
N LEU A 214 -3.48 5.08 31.16
CA LEU A 214 -4.17 3.88 31.61
C LEU A 214 -3.43 2.66 31.04
N THR A 215 -2.64 1.99 31.87
CA THR A 215 -2.06 0.67 31.54
C THR A 215 -3.15 -0.39 31.63
N HIS A 216 -3.54 -0.96 30.51
CA HIS A 216 -4.50 -2.05 30.44
C HIS A 216 -3.78 -3.40 30.27
N THR A 217 -3.76 -4.20 31.32
CA THR A 217 -3.19 -5.56 31.27
C THR A 217 -4.14 -6.50 30.51
N THR A 218 -3.76 -6.89 29.31
CA THR A 218 -4.48 -7.83 28.45
C THR A 218 -3.95 -9.25 28.67
N GLU A 219 -4.85 -10.21 28.94
CA GLU A 219 -4.47 -11.62 29.02
C GLU A 219 -4.30 -12.20 27.61
N LEU A 220 -3.18 -12.88 27.37
CA LEU A 220 -2.87 -13.50 26.07
C LEU A 220 -3.61 -14.84 25.87
N ILE A 221 -3.92 -15.52 26.98
CA ILE A 221 -4.66 -16.78 27.06
C ILE A 221 -5.67 -16.69 28.22
N GLU A 222 -6.60 -17.64 28.32
CA GLU A 222 -7.51 -17.73 29.47
C GLU A 222 -6.74 -17.86 30.79
N ASN A 223 -7.03 -16.98 31.76
CA ASN A 223 -6.34 -16.89 33.05
C ASN A 223 -4.83 -16.64 32.91
N GLY A 224 -4.40 -15.95 31.84
CA GLY A 224 -2.99 -15.77 31.51
C GLY A 224 -2.18 -15.04 32.59
N ARG A 225 -2.82 -14.25 33.46
CA ARG A 225 -2.17 -13.59 34.61
C ARG A 225 -1.67 -14.57 35.67
N GLU A 226 -2.28 -15.75 35.77
CA GLU A 226 -1.90 -16.78 36.75
C GLU A 226 -0.88 -17.76 36.16
N VAL A 227 -0.75 -17.79 34.83
CA VAL A 227 0.17 -18.69 34.13
C VAL A 227 1.52 -18.00 33.98
N ARG A 228 2.53 -18.49 34.72
CA ARG A 228 3.92 -18.05 34.59
C ARG A 228 4.57 -18.58 33.32
N VAL A 229 5.43 -17.76 32.73
CA VAL A 229 6.31 -18.18 31.64
C VAL A 229 7.48 -18.95 32.23
N THR A 230 7.75 -20.13 31.69
CA THR A 230 8.78 -21.08 32.08
C THR A 230 9.52 -21.55 30.83
N GLU A 231 10.66 -22.21 31.00
CA GLU A 231 11.40 -22.79 29.88
C GLU A 231 10.53 -23.71 28.99
N SER A 232 9.56 -24.40 29.59
CA SER A 232 8.69 -25.35 28.90
C SER A 232 7.60 -24.72 28.04
N ASN A 233 7.15 -23.49 28.35
CA ASN A 233 6.02 -22.83 27.69
C ASN A 233 6.40 -21.50 27.00
N LYS A 234 7.68 -21.14 27.00
CA LYS A 234 8.17 -19.88 26.40
C LYS A 234 7.88 -19.74 24.91
N GLU A 235 7.87 -20.84 24.16
CA GLU A 235 7.50 -20.80 22.73
C GLU A 235 6.05 -20.40 22.53
N GLU A 236 5.14 -20.93 23.36
CA GLU A 236 3.71 -20.58 23.35
C GLU A 236 3.50 -19.12 23.75
N TYR A 237 4.24 -18.64 24.76
CA TYR A 237 4.23 -17.23 25.14
C TYR A 237 4.63 -16.32 23.99
N ILE A 238 5.73 -16.63 23.30
CA ILE A 238 6.21 -15.84 22.15
C ILE A 238 5.17 -15.84 21.02
N GLU A 239 4.58 -16.99 20.69
CA GLU A 239 3.52 -17.06 19.68
C GLU A 239 2.29 -16.24 20.08
N ALA A 240 1.88 -16.29 21.35
CA ALA A 240 0.76 -15.55 21.88
C ALA A 240 1.00 -14.03 21.84
N VAL A 241 2.20 -13.58 22.20
CA VAL A 241 2.62 -12.17 22.11
C VAL A 241 2.62 -11.68 20.65
N VAL A 242 3.19 -12.44 19.72
CA VAL A 242 3.22 -12.09 18.29
C VAL A 242 1.79 -12.00 17.73
N ASN A 243 0.94 -12.97 18.06
CA ASN A 243 -0.47 -12.96 17.66
C ASN A 243 -1.24 -11.78 18.26
N TRP A 244 -1.00 -11.46 19.54
CA TRP A 244 -1.62 -10.30 20.17
C TRP A 244 -1.19 -9.00 19.49
N ARG A 245 0.12 -8.80 19.30
CA ARG A 245 0.72 -7.56 18.78
C ARG A 245 0.24 -7.19 17.38
N PHE A 246 0.06 -8.19 16.50
CA PHE A 246 -0.29 -7.97 15.09
C PHE A 246 -1.73 -8.29 14.73
N VAL A 247 -2.39 -9.23 15.43
CA VAL A 247 -3.73 -9.70 15.05
C VAL A 247 -4.78 -9.15 16.01
N LYS A 248 -4.69 -9.49 17.30
CA LYS A 248 -5.79 -9.20 18.25
C LYS A 248 -6.10 -7.73 18.42
N ARG A 249 -5.08 -6.87 18.42
CA ARG A 249 -5.24 -5.41 18.58
C ARG A 249 -5.99 -4.74 17.42
N VAL A 250 -6.01 -5.36 16.24
CA VAL A 250 -6.54 -4.77 15.00
C VAL A 250 -7.54 -5.68 14.28
N GLU A 251 -8.03 -6.72 14.96
CA GLU A 251 -8.86 -7.78 14.39
C GLU A 251 -10.13 -7.22 13.72
N LYS A 252 -10.83 -6.30 14.41
CA LYS A 252 -12.06 -5.67 13.90
C LYS A 252 -11.80 -4.79 12.68
N GLN A 253 -10.71 -4.02 12.71
CA GLN A 253 -10.30 -3.15 11.61
C GLN A 253 -9.93 -3.98 10.37
N MET A 254 -9.11 -5.02 10.55
CA MET A 254 -8.71 -5.92 9.46
C MET A 254 -9.91 -6.70 8.89
N GLU A 255 -10.86 -7.11 9.73
CA GLU A 255 -12.10 -7.75 9.25
C GLU A 255 -12.87 -6.83 8.29
N GLN A 256 -12.97 -5.53 8.59
CA GLN A 256 -13.62 -4.57 7.70
C GLN A 256 -12.85 -4.39 6.39
N ILE A 257 -11.52 -4.29 6.43
CA ILE A 257 -10.68 -4.22 5.22
C ILE A 257 -10.91 -5.47 4.36
N LEU A 258 -10.83 -6.67 4.95
CA LEU A 258 -11.02 -7.93 4.25
C LEU A 258 -12.43 -8.05 3.66
N ARG A 259 -13.45 -7.60 4.40
CA ARG A 259 -14.83 -7.57 3.93
C ARG A 259 -14.96 -6.70 2.68
N GLY A 260 -14.48 -5.46 2.72
CA GLY A 260 -14.54 -4.55 1.57
C GLY A 260 -13.73 -5.05 0.37
N LEU A 261 -12.55 -5.62 0.64
CA LEU A 261 -11.68 -6.22 -0.38
C LEU A 261 -12.36 -7.39 -1.10
N HIS A 262 -12.93 -8.31 -0.32
CA HIS A 262 -13.50 -9.55 -0.85
C HIS A 262 -14.84 -9.38 -1.57
N GLU A 263 -15.53 -8.26 -1.37
CA GLU A 263 -16.68 -7.89 -2.18
C GLU A 263 -16.31 -7.62 -3.65
N VAL A 264 -15.13 -7.03 -3.88
CA VAL A 264 -14.65 -6.71 -5.23
C VAL A 264 -13.84 -7.88 -5.81
N VAL A 265 -12.93 -8.47 -5.02
CA VAL A 265 -11.99 -9.51 -5.44
C VAL A 265 -12.13 -10.78 -4.57
N PRO A 266 -12.54 -11.93 -5.13
CA PRO A 266 -12.70 -13.17 -4.37
C PRO A 266 -11.45 -13.61 -3.59
N SER A 267 -11.62 -13.98 -2.31
CA SER A 267 -10.52 -14.34 -1.40
C SER A 267 -9.68 -15.52 -1.88
N ASN A 268 -10.30 -16.51 -2.51
CA ASN A 268 -9.63 -17.68 -3.06
C ASN A 268 -8.63 -17.34 -4.17
N LEU A 269 -8.83 -16.23 -4.89
CA LEU A 269 -7.90 -15.77 -5.93
C LEU A 269 -6.69 -15.04 -5.36
N LEU A 270 -6.81 -14.46 -4.15
CA LEU A 270 -5.69 -13.78 -3.49
C LEU A 270 -4.80 -14.76 -2.72
N ARG A 271 -5.35 -15.85 -2.17
CA ARG A 271 -4.59 -16.84 -1.37
C ARG A 271 -3.47 -17.57 -2.13
N ILE A 272 -3.43 -17.49 -3.46
CA ILE A 272 -2.36 -18.08 -4.28
C ILE A 272 -1.04 -17.31 -4.18
N PHE A 273 -1.10 -16.03 -3.76
CA PHE A 273 0.06 -15.16 -3.60
C PHE A 273 0.71 -15.35 -2.23
N ASP A 274 2.00 -15.02 -2.13
CA ASP A 274 2.65 -14.76 -0.85
C ASP A 274 2.60 -13.28 -0.44
N ALA A 275 3.09 -12.98 0.77
CA ALA A 275 3.01 -11.62 1.32
C ALA A 275 3.79 -10.61 0.47
N ASN A 276 4.93 -11.02 -0.09
CA ASN A 276 5.77 -10.16 -0.93
C ASN A 276 5.14 -9.97 -2.32
N GLU A 277 4.57 -11.04 -2.87
CA GLU A 277 3.80 -10.99 -4.10
C GLU A 277 2.52 -10.15 -3.97
N MET A 278 1.86 -10.18 -2.81
CA MET A 278 0.67 -9.37 -2.52
C MET A 278 1.02 -7.88 -2.42
N GLU A 279 2.15 -7.53 -1.79
CA GLU A 279 2.69 -6.18 -1.83
C GLU A 279 2.94 -5.72 -3.27
N LEU A 280 3.62 -6.54 -4.08
CA LEU A 280 3.87 -6.22 -5.48
C LEU A 280 2.59 -6.03 -6.30
N LEU A 281 1.56 -6.84 -6.02
CA LEU A 281 0.27 -6.74 -6.69
C LEU A 281 -0.45 -5.42 -6.39
N MET A 282 -0.33 -4.92 -5.16
CA MET A 282 -0.99 -3.68 -4.73
C MET A 282 -0.17 -2.41 -5.00
N CYS A 283 1.13 -2.46 -4.77
CA CYS A 283 1.99 -1.28 -4.69
C CYS A 283 3.01 -1.20 -5.84
N GLY A 284 3.23 -2.29 -6.57
CA GLY A 284 4.21 -2.36 -7.66
C GLY A 284 5.67 -2.34 -7.20
N LEU A 285 6.59 -2.25 -8.16
CA LEU A 285 8.02 -2.18 -7.94
C LEU A 285 8.43 -0.83 -7.38
N GLN A 286 9.30 -0.89 -6.37
CA GLN A 286 9.86 0.28 -5.71
C GLN A 286 11.03 0.87 -6.51
N LYS A 287 11.87 0.03 -7.12
CA LYS A 287 13.05 0.46 -7.89
C LYS A 287 12.73 0.58 -9.37
N ILE A 288 12.99 1.77 -9.91
CA ILE A 288 12.79 2.07 -11.32
C ILE A 288 14.03 1.66 -12.10
N ASP A 289 13.89 0.60 -12.91
CA ASP A 289 14.90 0.25 -13.90
C ASP A 289 14.79 1.19 -15.11
N VAL A 290 15.71 2.15 -15.18
CA VAL A 290 15.80 3.12 -16.27
C VAL A 290 16.09 2.44 -17.63
N LYS A 291 16.76 1.28 -17.64
CA LYS A 291 17.00 0.52 -18.87
C LYS A 291 15.70 -0.06 -19.40
N ASP A 292 14.90 -0.67 -18.53
CA ASP A 292 13.58 -1.19 -18.87
C ASP A 292 12.62 -0.06 -19.30
N TRP A 293 12.65 1.07 -18.59
CA TRP A 293 11.89 2.27 -18.95
C TRP A 293 12.21 2.74 -20.36
N LYS A 294 13.51 2.89 -20.67
CA LYS A 294 13.98 3.32 -21.99
C LYS A 294 13.62 2.32 -23.09
N ALA A 295 13.68 1.02 -22.81
CA ALA A 295 13.38 -0.04 -23.79
C ALA A 295 11.90 -0.07 -24.20
N HIS A 296 10.99 0.29 -23.30
CA HIS A 296 9.55 0.26 -23.53
C HIS A 296 8.93 1.64 -23.81
N THR A 297 9.76 2.68 -24.00
CA THR A 297 9.32 4.02 -24.38
C THR A 297 9.13 4.12 -25.90
N VAL A 298 7.95 4.58 -26.33
CA VAL A 298 7.66 4.88 -27.74
C VAL A 298 7.89 6.38 -27.99
N TYR A 299 8.49 6.73 -29.13
CA TYR A 299 8.71 8.12 -29.51
C TYR A 299 7.71 8.52 -30.60
N LYS A 300 7.09 9.70 -30.48
CA LYS A 300 6.16 10.26 -31.47
C LYS A 300 6.54 11.72 -31.77
N GLY A 301 5.95 12.30 -32.83
CA GLY A 301 6.18 13.70 -33.20
C GLY A 301 7.54 13.97 -33.88
N GLY A 302 8.07 13.00 -34.62
CA GLY A 302 9.35 13.14 -35.33
C GLY A 302 10.60 12.94 -34.47
N TYR A 303 10.44 12.72 -33.17
CA TYR A 303 11.53 12.34 -32.28
C TYR A 303 11.85 10.86 -32.42
N GLY A 304 13.14 10.54 -32.34
CA GLY A 304 13.63 9.17 -32.32
C GLY A 304 14.69 8.97 -31.24
N PRO A 305 15.17 7.73 -31.04
CA PRO A 305 16.20 7.42 -30.04
C PRO A 305 17.49 8.22 -30.22
N SER A 306 17.78 8.67 -31.45
CA SER A 306 18.96 9.46 -31.83
C SER A 306 18.78 10.97 -31.67
N SER A 307 17.57 11.46 -31.36
CA SER A 307 17.32 12.89 -31.18
C SER A 307 18.07 13.41 -29.94
N GLN A 308 18.75 14.56 -30.07
CA GLN A 308 19.53 15.13 -28.96
C GLN A 308 18.69 15.38 -27.70
N VAL A 309 17.44 15.81 -27.88
CA VAL A 309 16.49 16.03 -26.77
C VAL A 309 16.21 14.73 -26.01
N ILE A 310 16.03 13.61 -26.72
CA ILE A 310 15.80 12.29 -26.13
C ILE A 310 17.07 11.79 -25.42
N HIS A 311 18.25 12.01 -26.00
CA HIS A 311 19.52 11.70 -25.33
C HIS A 311 19.70 12.51 -24.04
N ASN A 312 19.40 13.81 -24.06
CA ASN A 312 19.51 14.66 -22.87
C ASN A 312 18.49 14.26 -21.80
N PHE A 313 17.25 13.96 -22.19
CA PHE A 313 16.23 13.44 -21.29
C PHE A 313 16.72 12.19 -20.55
N TRP A 314 17.18 11.16 -21.26
CA TRP A 314 17.66 9.93 -20.61
C TRP A 314 18.94 10.14 -19.79
N LYS A 315 19.82 11.07 -20.18
CA LYS A 315 20.97 11.46 -19.35
C LYS A 315 20.52 12.04 -18.02
N CYS A 316 19.53 12.94 -18.02
CA CYS A 316 18.94 13.48 -16.80
C CYS A 316 18.32 12.37 -15.94
N ILE A 317 17.49 11.49 -16.51
CA ILE A 317 16.85 10.39 -15.76
C ILE A 317 17.88 9.42 -15.15
N LEU A 318 18.97 9.13 -15.86
CA LEU A 318 20.06 8.30 -15.33
C LEU A 318 20.81 8.98 -14.18
N SER A 319 20.93 10.31 -14.21
CA SER A 319 21.57 11.08 -13.13
C SER A 319 20.71 11.24 -11.88
N PHE A 320 19.40 11.05 -12.01
CA PHE A 320 18.45 11.14 -10.90
C PHE A 320 18.54 9.93 -9.98
N ASP A 321 18.30 10.14 -8.69
CA ASP A 321 18.04 9.07 -7.73
C ASP A 321 16.65 8.45 -7.97
N ASN A 322 16.31 7.39 -7.22
CA ASN A 322 15.04 6.70 -7.45
C ASN A 322 13.81 7.57 -7.09
N GLU A 323 13.94 8.50 -6.14
CA GLU A 323 12.85 9.41 -5.75
C GLU A 323 12.54 10.40 -6.89
N MET A 324 13.57 11.04 -7.43
CA MET A 324 13.42 11.93 -8.59
C MET A 324 12.88 11.18 -9.81
N ARG A 325 13.32 9.94 -10.05
CA ARG A 325 12.76 9.09 -11.10
C ARG A 325 11.28 8.79 -10.86
N ALA A 326 10.88 8.51 -9.63
CA ALA A 326 9.48 8.25 -9.27
C ALA A 326 8.61 9.49 -9.45
N ARG A 327 9.10 10.70 -9.13
CA ARG A 327 8.39 11.96 -9.39
C ARG A 327 8.20 12.21 -10.88
N VAL A 328 9.22 11.97 -11.71
CA VAL A 328 9.07 12.06 -13.16
C VAL A 328 8.08 11.02 -13.67
N LEU A 329 8.13 9.79 -13.16
CA LEU A 329 7.19 8.74 -13.53
C LEU A 329 5.76 9.12 -13.16
N GLN A 330 5.54 9.70 -11.98
CA GLN A 330 4.26 10.19 -11.52
C GLN A 330 3.74 11.31 -12.42
N PHE A 331 4.60 12.28 -12.75
CA PHE A 331 4.26 13.38 -13.65
C PHE A 331 3.82 12.87 -15.04
N VAL A 332 4.52 11.86 -15.58
CA VAL A 332 4.25 11.34 -16.93
C VAL A 332 3.10 10.34 -16.95
N SER A 333 2.89 9.55 -15.89
CA SER A 333 2.01 8.37 -15.92
C SER A 333 0.87 8.39 -14.91
N GLY A 334 0.83 9.37 -14.00
CA GLY A 334 -0.10 9.44 -12.88
C GLY A 334 0.18 8.44 -11.76
N THR A 335 1.30 7.72 -11.80
CA THR A 335 1.74 6.80 -10.74
C THR A 335 3.24 6.92 -10.50
N SER A 336 3.68 6.82 -9.25
CA SER A 336 5.09 6.81 -8.85
C SER A 336 5.74 5.42 -8.95
N ARG A 337 4.96 4.39 -9.35
CA ARG A 337 5.33 2.97 -9.23
C ARG A 337 5.30 2.26 -10.58
N VAL A 338 6.13 1.24 -10.71
CA VAL A 338 6.22 0.42 -11.94
C VAL A 338 5.53 -0.92 -11.68
N PRO A 339 4.64 -1.40 -12.56
CA PRO A 339 4.09 -2.76 -12.45
C PRO A 339 5.21 -3.81 -12.41
N MET A 340 4.95 -4.97 -11.79
CA MET A 340 5.97 -6.02 -11.65
C MET A 340 6.59 -6.49 -12.97
N ASN A 341 5.80 -6.58 -14.05
CA ASN A 341 6.32 -6.96 -15.37
C ASN A 341 7.00 -5.79 -16.11
N GLY A 342 7.33 -4.72 -15.39
CA GLY A 342 8.06 -3.58 -15.91
C GLY A 342 7.19 -2.60 -16.70
N PHE A 343 7.88 -1.72 -17.42
CA PHE A 343 7.27 -0.64 -18.19
C PHE A 343 6.41 -1.10 -19.36
N ARG A 344 6.54 -2.37 -19.75
CA ARG A 344 5.69 -3.01 -20.78
C ARG A 344 4.21 -3.07 -20.39
N GLU A 345 3.90 -3.16 -19.10
CA GLU A 345 2.52 -3.30 -18.60
C GLU A 345 1.86 -1.98 -18.23
N LEU A 346 2.58 -0.86 -18.29
CA LEU A 346 2.01 0.48 -18.27
C LEU A 346 1.27 0.74 -19.60
N TYR A 347 0.17 0.02 -19.84
CA TYR A 347 -0.69 0.19 -21.00
C TYR A 347 -1.56 1.44 -20.86
N GLY A 348 -1.33 2.37 -21.78
CA GLY A 348 -2.09 3.61 -22.01
C GLY A 348 -1.38 4.38 -23.14
N LYS A 349 -2.05 5.34 -23.78
CA LYS A 349 -1.44 6.19 -24.82
C LYS A 349 -0.36 7.16 -24.26
N LEU A 350 0.24 6.83 -23.12
CA LEU A 350 1.03 7.70 -22.25
C LEU A 350 2.54 7.52 -22.36
N PHE A 351 3.03 6.54 -23.12
CA PHE A 351 4.38 6.60 -23.69
C PHE A 351 4.38 7.35 -25.02
N GLU A 352 3.51 8.35 -25.15
CA GLU A 352 3.82 9.49 -25.96
C GLU A 352 4.67 10.38 -25.06
N ILE A 353 5.99 10.45 -25.29
CA ILE A 353 6.73 11.63 -24.85
C ILE A 353 6.13 12.79 -25.66
N VAL A 354 4.98 13.29 -25.23
CA VAL A 354 4.54 14.61 -25.65
C VAL A 354 5.34 15.55 -24.78
N LEU A 355 6.52 15.90 -25.28
CA LEU A 355 7.17 17.17 -24.97
C LEU A 355 6.30 18.35 -25.50
N SER A 356 4.98 18.33 -25.28
CA SER A 356 4.09 19.46 -25.60
C SER A 356 4.26 20.58 -24.59
N LEU A 357 4.77 20.29 -23.39
CA LEU A 357 4.84 21.29 -22.32
C LEU A 357 6.07 22.22 -22.37
N GLN A 358 6.94 22.15 -23.38
CA GLN A 358 8.04 23.14 -23.49
C GLN A 358 8.35 23.71 -24.88
N LEU A 359 7.50 23.51 -25.90
CA LEU A 359 7.69 24.24 -27.17
C LEU A 359 6.64 25.32 -27.46
N ASN A 360 5.43 25.27 -26.90
CA ASN A 360 4.49 26.39 -27.08
C ASN A 360 4.96 27.69 -26.38
N TYR A 361 5.75 27.59 -25.30
CA TYR A 361 6.36 28.77 -24.67
C TYR A 361 7.57 29.31 -25.45
N ALA A 362 8.30 28.45 -26.16
CA ALA A 362 9.45 28.85 -26.98
C ALA A 362 9.03 29.37 -28.37
N SER A 363 7.97 28.80 -28.96
CA SER A 363 7.46 29.22 -30.27
C SER A 363 6.60 30.49 -30.23
N GLN A 364 6.04 30.87 -29.07
CA GLN A 364 5.36 32.17 -28.91
C GLN A 364 6.32 33.34 -28.70
N HIS A 365 7.58 33.10 -28.32
CA HIS A 365 8.59 34.15 -28.11
C HIS A 365 9.70 34.22 -29.18
N GLN A 366 9.65 33.38 -30.21
CA GLN A 366 10.55 33.50 -31.38
C GLN A 366 9.99 34.35 -32.54
N ASN A 367 8.76 34.87 -32.43
CA ASN A 367 8.17 35.79 -33.41
C ASN A 367 8.15 37.26 -32.93
N THR A 368 9.06 37.63 -32.02
CA THR A 368 9.26 39.04 -31.64
C THR A 368 10.75 39.33 -31.53
N LEU A 369 11.42 39.34 -32.68
CA LEU A 369 12.65 40.11 -32.96
C LEU A 369 12.75 40.36 -34.46
#